data_AF-A0A662Y5K4-F1
#
_entry.id   AF-A0A662Y5K4-F1
#
_cell.length_a   1.000
_cell.length_b   1.000
_cell.length_c   1.000
_cell.angle_alpha   90.00
_cell.angle_beta   90.00
_cell.angle_gamma   90.00
#
_symmetry.space_group_name_H-M   'P 1'
#
loop_
_entity.id
_entity.type
_entity.pdbx_description
1 polymer ?
#
loop_
_entity_poly.entity_id
_entity_poly.type
_entity_poly.pdbx_seq_one_letter_code
_entity_poly.pdbx_strand_id
1 'polypeptide(L)'
;MKSATSVGRYFSGSNKKSKVYAVNDDYEDNGQVAPTDGTLFTATRLLLAVWISLGIVPLVLQTRSFVKFATPHKITQDLVAPVGATRELVDLETLCPVEGLQIAGSWWNVGVTHYYPVEHGRICHFVIPQYNIHGAYLLGEERVAPSSTTPASCSGESYPFQHYFYHGSIGYYAFYEEAEGTYCANDDTAYVLVRGLGTFDSNGAALAKDTGDTSYRRAYWYGLVGSIWIVYRSILMRRSYISCKRYGRRCDRMQEKIRFRDALVYVQETTRLSAHGARNYHRAALLYLLVEGLMSDLFMLIAQDGLFAKVQYISLGYNLSGVLSMLFEMVETMNWMGERVRTLIKRLLFNYETTLMGELVCSGAMQYYLTGLNRSSLQGSRPVAEAVSYYVWSLVGHGIIVLGIVAAIVSVRAIGAITTVMWKFGSLRLFVAPCCVDTTLGVRCKMILLAGYVWEDGKLCYKIETLKSFGILMMIEEDGGEFLVLNRLYWFSIPREDMFVIGAVSGHTVEPCSERPCMGLVSMFSRSLGGEIARTARVGFAGTES
;
A
#
# COMPACT_ATOMS: atom_id res chain seq x y z
N MET A 1 -28.33 -47.75 63.75
CA MET A 1 -28.18 -47.87 62.28
C MET A 1 -27.73 -46.51 61.74
N LYS A 2 -26.54 -46.45 61.09
CA LYS A 2 -25.95 -45.37 60.25
C LYS A 2 -25.70 -44.00 60.94
N SER A 3 -24.48 -43.49 61.16
CA SER A 3 -23.29 -43.22 60.31
C SER A 3 -23.32 -41.89 59.53
N ALA A 4 -22.52 -40.93 60.02
CA ALA A 4 -21.46 -40.15 59.36
C ALA A 4 -21.73 -39.13 58.20
N THR A 5 -21.25 -37.90 58.45
CA THR A 5 -20.45 -36.96 57.62
C THR A 5 -20.95 -36.33 56.29
N SER A 6 -20.90 -34.97 56.29
CA SER A 6 -20.26 -34.04 55.33
C SER A 6 -20.54 -34.10 53.82
N VAL A 7 -21.09 -33.00 53.26
CA VAL A 7 -20.80 -32.37 51.94
C VAL A 7 -21.35 -30.93 52.02
N GLY A 8 -20.81 -29.83 51.49
CA GLY A 8 -19.70 -29.54 50.58
C GLY A 8 -19.98 -28.15 49.96
N ARG A 9 -18.93 -27.36 49.76
CA ARG A 9 -18.94 -25.99 49.21
C ARG A 9 -19.65 -25.92 47.84
N TYR A 10 -20.58 -24.99 47.70
CA TYR A 10 -21.11 -24.58 46.40
C TYR A 10 -20.07 -23.74 45.64
N PHE A 11 -19.51 -24.32 44.58
CA PHE A 11 -18.85 -23.58 43.51
C PHE A 11 -19.94 -22.91 42.65
N SER A 12 -20.02 -21.58 42.70
CA SER A 12 -20.83 -20.78 41.77
C SER A 12 -20.03 -20.53 40.49
N GLY A 13 -20.23 -21.38 39.48
CA GLY A 13 -19.75 -21.14 38.12
C GLY A 13 -20.65 -20.14 37.39
N SER A 14 -20.12 -18.96 37.07
CA SER A 14 -20.76 -17.94 36.25
C SER A 14 -20.92 -18.42 34.80
N ASN A 15 -22.10 -18.96 34.45
CA ASN A 15 -22.51 -19.19 33.06
C ASN A 15 -22.81 -17.84 32.37
N LYS A 16 -21.82 -17.29 31.66
CA LYS A 16 -22.07 -16.23 30.67
C LYS A 16 -22.83 -16.85 29.50
N LYS A 17 -24.15 -16.64 29.43
CA LYS A 17 -24.95 -16.94 28.22
C LYS A 17 -24.37 -16.14 27.05
N SER A 18 -23.94 -16.84 25.99
CA SER A 18 -23.55 -16.21 24.73
C SER A 18 -24.76 -15.47 24.15
N LYS A 19 -24.60 -14.19 23.81
CA LYS A 19 -25.66 -13.35 23.25
C LYS A 19 -25.68 -13.51 21.73
N VAL A 20 -26.86 -13.75 21.18
CA VAL A 20 -27.06 -14.23 19.81
C VAL A 20 -27.75 -13.16 18.97
N TYR A 21 -27.47 -13.14 17.66
CA TYR A 21 -28.00 -12.22 16.66
C TYR A 21 -28.60 -12.98 15.48
N ALA A 22 -29.88 -12.72 15.15
CA ALA A 22 -30.53 -13.30 13.98
C ALA A 22 -30.18 -12.53 12.70
N VAL A 23 -29.82 -13.25 11.64
CA VAL A 23 -29.35 -12.68 10.37
C VAL A 23 -30.50 -12.09 9.54
N ASN A 24 -31.72 -12.63 9.68
CA ASN A 24 -32.83 -12.39 8.75
C ASN A 24 -34.10 -11.75 9.32
N ASP A 25 -34.11 -11.25 10.56
CA ASP A 25 -35.34 -10.65 11.09
C ASP A 25 -35.47 -9.15 10.76
N ASP A 26 -36.37 -8.85 9.82
CA ASP A 26 -37.19 -7.63 9.76
C ASP A 26 -38.16 -7.60 10.97
N TYR A 27 -37.62 -7.59 12.19
CA TYR A 27 -38.40 -7.25 13.39
C TYR A 27 -37.89 -5.92 13.94
N GLU A 28 -38.57 -4.85 13.52
CA GLU A 28 -38.77 -3.70 14.39
C GLU A 28 -39.55 -4.18 15.62
N ASP A 29 -38.85 -4.73 16.63
CA ASP A 29 -39.42 -4.74 17.97
C ASP A 29 -39.10 -3.40 18.62
N ASN A 30 -40.14 -2.62 18.85
CA ASN A 30 -40.16 -1.44 19.72
C ASN A 30 -39.99 -1.85 21.19
N GLY A 31 -38.95 -2.63 21.49
CA GLY A 31 -38.58 -3.06 22.83
C GLY A 31 -37.46 -2.16 23.37
N GLN A 32 -37.86 -1.12 24.11
CA GLN A 32 -37.06 -0.27 25.00
C GLN A 32 -35.54 -0.29 24.76
N VAL A 33 -35.06 0.70 24.00
CA VAL A 33 -33.68 1.18 24.13
C VAL A 33 -33.52 1.66 25.58
N ALA A 34 -33.00 0.80 26.45
CA ALA A 34 -32.48 1.24 27.74
C ALA A 34 -31.48 2.37 27.45
N PRO A 35 -31.57 3.51 28.17
CA PRO A 35 -30.75 4.66 27.86
C PRO A 35 -29.30 4.22 27.89
N THR A 36 -28.61 4.39 26.76
CA THR A 36 -27.17 4.22 26.69
C THR A 36 -26.57 5.19 27.68
N ASP A 37 -26.16 4.68 28.84
CA ASP A 37 -25.21 5.35 29.71
C ASP A 37 -24.08 5.88 28.83
N GLY A 38 -23.74 7.16 29.05
CA GLY A 38 -22.90 8.04 28.24
C GLY A 38 -21.46 7.55 28.02
N THR A 39 -21.30 6.35 27.48
CA THR A 39 -20.04 5.81 27.01
C THR A 39 -19.78 6.40 25.64
N LEU A 40 -18.85 7.37 25.59
CA LEU A 40 -18.47 8.11 24.38
C LEU A 40 -18.02 7.19 23.21
N PHE A 41 -17.69 5.93 23.49
CA PHE A 41 -17.10 4.95 22.56
C PHE A 41 -17.97 3.69 22.36
N THR A 42 -18.94 3.76 21.44
CA THR A 42 -19.57 2.54 20.89
C THR A 42 -18.66 1.86 19.87
N ALA A 43 -18.88 0.57 19.60
CA ALA A 43 -18.09 -0.19 18.62
C ALA A 43 -18.17 0.45 17.23
N THR A 44 -19.36 0.90 16.85
CA THR A 44 -19.59 1.61 15.57
C THR A 44 -18.76 2.90 15.47
N ARG A 45 -18.76 3.75 16.51
CA ARG A 45 -18.01 5.02 16.47
C ARG A 45 -16.50 4.79 16.36
N LEU A 46 -15.97 3.81 17.10
CA LEU A 46 -14.55 3.47 17.04
C LEU A 46 -14.14 2.97 15.65
N LEU A 47 -14.90 2.05 15.06
CA LEU A 47 -14.63 1.54 13.71
C LEU A 47 -14.68 2.64 12.66
N LEU A 48 -15.66 3.56 12.74
CA LEU A 48 -15.76 4.68 11.82
C LEU A 48 -14.62 5.69 11.99
N ALA A 49 -14.18 5.96 13.21
CA ALA A 49 -13.03 6.82 13.46
C ALA A 49 -11.74 6.24 12.84
N VAL A 50 -11.51 4.94 13.02
CA VAL A 50 -10.37 4.24 12.42
C VAL A 50 -10.48 4.22 10.88
N TRP A 51 -11.68 4.00 10.35
CA TRP A 51 -11.94 4.03 8.90
C TRP A 51 -11.68 5.40 8.27
N ILE A 52 -12.02 6.51 8.94
CA ILE A 52 -11.67 7.85 8.46
C ILE A 52 -10.14 7.99 8.36
N SER A 53 -9.42 7.61 9.41
CA SER A 53 -7.95 7.76 9.46
C SER A 53 -7.22 6.88 8.45
N LEU A 54 -7.61 5.61 8.30
CA LEU A 54 -6.92 4.66 7.41
C LEU A 54 -7.47 4.62 5.99
N GLY A 55 -8.69 5.11 5.77
CA GLY A 55 -9.37 5.06 4.49
C GLY A 55 -9.43 6.42 3.80
N ILE A 56 -10.08 7.38 4.44
CA ILE A 56 -10.37 8.70 3.82
C ILE A 56 -9.12 9.56 3.72
N VAL A 57 -8.27 9.61 4.75
CA VAL A 57 -7.04 10.45 4.69
C VAL A 57 -6.13 10.04 3.51
N PRO A 58 -5.78 8.75 3.31
CA PRO A 58 -5.01 8.35 2.14
C PRO A 58 -5.72 8.64 0.81
N LEU A 59 -7.04 8.45 0.74
CA LEU A 59 -7.81 8.76 -0.47
C LEU A 59 -7.77 10.25 -0.83
N VAL A 60 -7.86 11.14 0.16
CA VAL A 60 -7.76 12.60 -0.05
C VAL A 60 -6.36 12.97 -0.53
N LEU A 61 -5.31 12.41 0.07
CA LEU A 61 -3.92 12.64 -0.37
C LEU A 61 -3.71 12.18 -1.82
N GLN A 62 -4.17 10.98 -2.16
CA GLN A 62 -4.08 10.44 -3.51
C GLN A 62 -4.89 11.26 -4.52
N THR A 63 -6.09 11.71 -4.16
CA THR A 63 -6.93 12.57 -5.01
C THR A 63 -6.25 13.93 -5.25
N ARG A 64 -5.62 14.50 -4.22
CA ARG A 64 -4.84 15.75 -4.34
C ARG A 64 -3.69 15.58 -5.33
N SER A 65 -2.90 14.51 -5.20
CA SER A 65 -1.80 14.21 -6.12
C SER A 65 -2.31 14.03 -7.55
N PHE A 66 -3.39 13.25 -7.74
CA PHE A 66 -4.01 13.05 -9.05
C PHE A 66 -4.45 14.37 -9.69
N VAL A 67 -5.17 15.22 -8.96
CA VAL A 67 -5.64 16.51 -9.50
C VAL A 67 -4.47 17.40 -9.91
N LYS A 68 -3.37 17.43 -9.15
CA LYS A 68 -2.17 18.20 -9.53
C LYS A 68 -1.61 17.76 -10.88
N PHE A 69 -1.43 16.46 -11.08
CA PHE A 69 -0.86 15.92 -12.31
C PHE A 69 -1.81 15.90 -13.50
N ALA A 70 -3.13 15.80 -13.26
CA ALA A 70 -4.15 15.86 -14.31
C ALA A 70 -4.46 17.29 -14.77
N THR A 71 -4.07 18.30 -13.99
CA THR A 71 -4.26 19.71 -14.36
C THR A 71 -3.35 20.06 -15.53
N PRO A 72 -3.87 20.71 -16.59
CA PRO A 72 -3.03 21.15 -17.70
C PRO A 72 -1.94 22.12 -17.25
N HIS A 73 -0.74 21.98 -17.82
CA HIS A 73 0.41 22.80 -17.50
C HIS A 73 0.95 23.50 -18.75
N LYS A 74 1.87 24.46 -18.54
CA LYS A 74 2.62 25.17 -19.59
C LYS A 74 4.08 25.19 -19.21
N ILE A 75 4.94 25.02 -20.21
CA ILE A 75 6.38 25.21 -20.05
C ILE A 75 6.66 26.72 -20.07
N THR A 76 7.50 27.20 -19.16
CA THR A 76 7.96 28.59 -19.17
C THR A 76 8.64 28.92 -20.50
N GLN A 77 8.26 30.04 -21.11
CA GLN A 77 8.63 30.40 -22.48
C GLN A 77 10.14 30.41 -22.72
N ASP A 78 10.91 30.88 -21.75
CA ASP A 78 12.37 31.00 -21.84
C ASP A 78 13.09 29.63 -21.81
N LEU A 79 12.39 28.55 -21.44
CA LEU A 79 12.91 27.19 -21.45
C LEU A 79 12.60 26.44 -22.76
N VAL A 80 11.77 27.01 -23.64
CA VAL A 80 11.39 26.39 -24.91
C VAL A 80 12.40 26.76 -25.99
N ALA A 81 12.96 25.75 -26.66
CA ALA A 81 13.90 26.00 -27.76
C ALA A 81 13.19 26.73 -28.93
N PRO A 82 13.77 27.80 -29.49
CA PRO A 82 13.17 28.51 -30.62
C PRO A 82 12.96 27.59 -31.83
N VAL A 83 11.87 27.80 -32.55
CA VAL A 83 11.55 27.01 -33.75
C VAL A 83 12.64 27.20 -34.79
N GLY A 84 13.29 26.11 -35.19
CA GLY A 84 14.38 26.13 -36.17
C GLY A 84 15.77 26.42 -35.61
N ALA A 85 15.93 26.50 -34.28
CA ALA A 85 17.25 26.65 -33.66
C ALA A 85 18.16 25.46 -33.99
N THR A 86 19.42 25.76 -34.35
CA THR A 86 20.43 24.74 -34.64
C THR A 86 20.89 24.08 -33.35
N ARG A 87 20.96 22.75 -33.37
CA ARG A 87 21.49 21.95 -32.28
C ARG A 87 23.02 22.00 -32.30
N GLU A 88 23.61 22.46 -31.20
CA GLU A 88 25.06 22.53 -31.02
C GLU A 88 25.59 21.46 -30.05
N LEU A 89 26.79 20.95 -30.34
CA LEU A 89 27.43 19.84 -29.60
C LEU A 89 28.86 20.20 -29.12
N VAL A 90 29.34 21.39 -29.44
CA VAL A 90 30.73 21.82 -29.18
C VAL A 90 30.85 22.36 -27.75
N ASP A 91 31.96 22.06 -27.07
CA ASP A 91 32.31 22.59 -25.74
C ASP A 91 31.24 22.44 -24.65
N LEU A 92 30.50 21.32 -24.66
CA LEU A 92 29.38 21.08 -23.74
C LEU A 92 29.76 21.21 -22.25
N GLU A 93 30.93 20.72 -21.86
CA GLU A 93 31.40 20.76 -20.47
C GLU A 93 31.61 22.20 -19.98
N THR A 94 32.03 23.10 -20.86
CA THR A 94 32.26 24.51 -20.50
C THR A 94 30.97 25.31 -20.62
N LEU A 95 30.16 25.04 -21.65
CA LEU A 95 28.98 25.84 -21.94
C LEU A 95 27.76 25.42 -21.10
N CYS A 96 27.66 24.14 -20.74
CA CYS A 96 26.54 23.55 -20.03
C CYS A 96 27.08 22.69 -18.87
N PRO A 97 27.69 23.30 -17.82
CA PRO A 97 28.53 22.61 -16.85
C PRO A 97 27.77 21.80 -15.78
N VAL A 98 26.45 21.68 -15.88
CA VAL A 98 25.63 21.05 -14.83
C VAL A 98 25.79 19.52 -14.85
N GLU A 99 26.34 18.96 -13.78
CA GLU A 99 26.51 17.51 -13.58
C GLU A 99 25.49 16.91 -12.61
N GLY A 100 24.98 17.72 -11.67
CA GLY A 100 24.08 17.28 -10.62
C GLY A 100 22.84 18.16 -10.49
N LEU A 101 21.72 17.53 -10.17
CA LEU A 101 20.47 18.22 -9.84
C LEU A 101 19.99 17.79 -8.45
N GLN A 102 19.87 18.75 -7.53
CA GLN A 102 19.39 18.53 -6.18
C GLN A 102 17.93 19.01 -6.06
N ILE A 103 17.00 18.06 -5.99
CA ILE A 103 15.55 18.31 -5.89
C ILE A 103 15.01 17.61 -4.65
N ALA A 104 14.31 18.36 -3.81
CA ALA A 104 13.65 17.86 -2.60
C ALA A 104 14.50 16.88 -1.75
N GLY A 105 15.75 17.26 -1.48
CA GLY A 105 16.68 16.44 -0.68
C GLY A 105 17.25 15.20 -1.40
N SER A 106 16.94 14.98 -2.68
CA SER A 106 17.51 13.91 -3.51
C SER A 106 18.42 14.46 -4.60
N TRP A 107 19.58 13.80 -4.80
CA TRP A 107 20.52 14.14 -5.87
C TRP A 107 20.31 13.25 -7.10
N TRP A 108 20.36 13.85 -8.29
CA TRP A 108 20.14 13.18 -9.57
C TRP A 108 21.28 13.45 -10.56
N ASN A 109 21.61 12.42 -11.36
CA ASN A 109 22.67 12.46 -12.37
C ASN A 109 22.23 13.23 -13.62
N VAL A 110 22.89 14.35 -13.94
CA VAL A 110 22.60 15.11 -15.16
C VAL A 110 23.59 14.74 -16.25
N GLY A 111 23.07 14.43 -17.43
CA GLY A 111 23.87 14.25 -18.64
C GLY A 111 23.44 15.24 -19.72
N VAL A 112 24.29 16.21 -20.06
CA VAL A 112 23.99 17.19 -21.11
C VAL A 112 24.27 16.60 -22.49
N THR A 113 23.31 16.67 -23.41
CA THR A 113 23.45 16.05 -24.74
C THR A 113 23.63 17.05 -25.88
N HIS A 114 23.18 18.30 -25.72
CA HIS A 114 23.33 19.40 -26.65
C HIS A 114 22.81 20.71 -26.06
N TYR A 115 23.01 21.82 -26.76
CA TYR A 115 22.37 23.10 -26.45
C TYR A 115 21.84 23.82 -27.70
N TYR A 116 21.02 24.84 -27.44
CA TYR A 116 20.50 25.77 -28.44
C TYR A 116 20.92 27.19 -28.05
N PRO A 117 21.59 27.94 -28.96
CA PRO A 117 21.87 29.36 -28.71
C PRO A 117 20.58 30.17 -28.75
N VAL A 118 20.39 31.07 -27.79
CA VAL A 118 19.24 32.00 -27.71
C VAL A 118 19.74 33.43 -27.48
N GLU A 119 18.88 34.44 -27.72
CA GLU A 119 19.28 35.86 -27.64
C GLU A 119 19.84 36.25 -26.26
N HIS A 120 19.37 35.60 -25.19
CA HIS A 120 19.77 35.86 -23.80
C HIS A 120 20.29 34.60 -23.11
N GLY A 121 21.31 33.98 -23.70
CA GLY A 121 22.03 32.85 -23.11
C GLY A 121 21.92 31.60 -23.98
N ARG A 122 21.71 30.45 -23.34
CA ARG A 122 21.67 29.14 -24.01
C ARG A 122 20.73 28.19 -23.29
N ILE A 123 20.00 27.40 -24.07
CA ILE A 123 19.13 26.36 -23.53
C ILE A 123 19.86 25.02 -23.68
N CYS A 124 20.26 24.42 -22.56
CA CYS A 124 20.97 23.15 -22.54
C CYS A 124 19.96 22.01 -22.37
N HIS A 125 19.92 21.08 -23.32
CA HIS A 125 19.12 19.87 -23.17
C HIS A 125 19.90 18.84 -22.34
N PHE A 126 19.21 18.24 -21.36
CA PHE A 126 19.79 17.25 -20.47
C PHE A 126 18.92 16.00 -20.36
N VAL A 127 19.55 14.93 -19.89
CA VAL A 127 18.91 13.66 -19.56
C VAL A 127 19.29 13.23 -18.16
N ILE A 128 18.43 12.42 -17.53
CA ILE A 128 18.80 11.59 -16.38
C ILE A 128 18.72 10.14 -16.86
N PRO A 129 19.85 9.58 -17.36
CA PRO A 129 19.84 8.37 -18.18
C PRO A 129 19.16 7.17 -17.52
N GLN A 130 19.31 7.05 -16.21
CA GLN A 130 18.81 5.96 -15.37
C GLN A 130 17.29 5.95 -15.26
N TYR A 131 16.62 7.05 -15.62
CA TYR A 131 15.20 7.23 -15.34
C TYR A 131 14.37 7.66 -16.55
N ASN A 132 14.90 7.70 -17.78
CA ASN A 132 14.14 8.14 -18.96
C ASN A 132 13.54 9.56 -18.76
N ILE A 133 14.38 10.44 -18.20
CA ILE A 133 14.07 11.84 -18.01
C ILE A 133 14.74 12.64 -19.11
N HIS A 134 13.97 13.54 -19.71
CA HIS A 134 14.40 14.45 -20.76
C HIS A 134 13.91 15.85 -20.45
N GLY A 135 14.77 16.84 -20.57
CA GLY A 135 14.43 18.20 -20.21
C GLY A 135 15.41 19.21 -20.78
N ALA A 136 15.14 20.47 -20.47
CA ALA A 136 16.03 21.56 -20.81
C ALA A 136 16.16 22.52 -19.63
N TYR A 137 17.33 23.12 -19.52
CA TYR A 137 17.60 24.16 -18.54
C TYR A 137 18.18 25.41 -19.19
N LEU A 138 17.90 26.53 -18.54
CA LEU A 138 18.50 27.83 -18.81
C LEU A 138 19.42 28.18 -17.64
N LEU A 139 20.67 28.49 -17.97
CA LEU A 139 21.68 28.94 -17.00
C LEU A 139 21.96 30.42 -17.24
N GLY A 140 21.78 31.23 -16.20
CA GLY A 140 22.10 32.66 -16.23
C GLY A 140 23.59 32.92 -16.14
N GLU A 141 24.04 34.03 -16.72
CA GLU A 141 25.47 34.39 -16.76
C GLU A 141 25.90 35.30 -15.60
N GLU A 142 24.95 36.01 -14.98
CA GLU A 142 25.21 36.92 -13.87
C GLU A 142 25.12 36.21 -12.52
N ARG A 143 26.02 36.56 -11.60
CA ARG A 143 26.02 36.01 -10.23
C ARG A 143 24.84 36.55 -9.43
N VAL A 144 24.21 35.68 -8.67
CA VAL A 144 23.08 36.01 -7.79
C VAL A 144 23.27 35.43 -6.40
N ALA A 145 22.47 35.93 -5.45
CA ALA A 145 22.42 35.33 -4.12
C ALA A 145 21.92 33.86 -4.20
N PRO A 146 22.49 32.94 -3.41
CA PRO A 146 22.10 31.54 -3.42
C PRO A 146 20.62 31.37 -3.03
N SER A 147 19.95 30.39 -3.65
CA SER A 147 18.59 29.99 -3.27
C SER A 147 18.56 29.41 -1.85
N SER A 148 17.37 29.32 -1.26
CA SER A 148 17.21 28.77 0.11
C SER A 148 17.63 27.30 0.25
N THR A 149 17.72 26.56 -0.85
CA THR A 149 18.15 25.15 -0.88
C THR A 149 19.63 24.99 -1.20
N THR A 150 20.32 26.08 -1.55
CA THR A 150 21.74 26.07 -1.92
C THR A 150 22.63 26.12 -0.67
N PRO A 151 23.69 25.31 -0.59
CA PRO A 151 24.63 25.33 0.53
C PRO A 151 25.32 26.68 0.69
N ALA A 152 25.62 27.07 1.93
CA ALA A 152 26.32 28.32 2.24
C ALA A 152 27.71 28.43 1.56
N SER A 153 28.35 27.30 1.28
CA SER A 153 29.63 27.21 0.54
C SER A 153 29.56 27.73 -0.89
N CYS A 154 28.35 27.90 -1.46
CA CYS A 154 28.14 28.35 -2.83
C CYS A 154 27.76 29.85 -2.94
N SER A 155 27.75 30.59 -1.82
CA SER A 155 27.26 31.97 -1.77
C SER A 155 27.98 32.97 -2.68
N GLY A 156 29.23 32.71 -3.06
CA GLY A 156 30.02 33.57 -3.96
C GLY A 156 30.02 33.15 -5.45
N GLU A 157 29.50 31.95 -5.75
CA GLU A 157 29.60 31.30 -7.06
C GLU A 157 28.25 30.68 -7.47
N SER A 158 27.16 31.42 -7.23
CA SER A 158 25.79 31.01 -7.55
C SER A 158 25.25 31.77 -8.76
N TYR A 159 24.62 31.04 -9.69
CA TYR A 159 24.06 31.57 -10.93
C TYR A 159 22.57 31.19 -11.05
N PRO A 160 21.70 32.04 -11.65
CA PRO A 160 20.30 31.71 -11.87
C PRO A 160 20.14 30.42 -12.66
N PHE A 161 19.25 29.54 -12.19
CA PHE A 161 19.00 28.27 -12.86
C PHE A 161 17.50 28.01 -12.94
N GLN A 162 17.01 27.68 -14.12
CA GLN A 162 15.64 27.25 -14.36
C GLN A 162 15.65 26.05 -15.26
N HIS A 163 14.72 25.11 -15.03
CA HIS A 163 14.60 23.96 -15.90
C HIS A 163 13.19 23.39 -15.89
N TYR A 164 12.89 22.63 -16.94
CA TYR A 164 11.80 21.66 -16.91
C TYR A 164 12.32 20.30 -17.34
N PHE A 165 11.62 19.26 -16.94
CA PHE A 165 11.79 17.95 -17.53
C PHE A 165 10.49 17.16 -17.58
N TYR A 166 10.52 16.14 -18.40
CA TYR A 166 9.56 15.06 -18.41
C TYR A 166 10.20 13.75 -18.01
N HIS A 167 9.58 13.03 -17.07
CA HIS A 167 9.94 11.68 -16.65
C HIS A 167 8.96 10.68 -17.27
N GLY A 168 9.42 9.85 -18.21
CA GLY A 168 8.56 8.87 -18.87
C GLY A 168 8.08 7.77 -17.92
N SER A 169 6.77 7.49 -17.94
CA SER A 169 6.15 6.41 -17.17
C SER A 169 6.23 5.06 -17.89
N ILE A 170 5.71 3.99 -17.29
CA ILE A 170 5.47 2.72 -17.99
C ILE A 170 4.26 2.84 -18.93
N GLY A 171 3.33 3.77 -18.64
CA GLY A 171 2.23 4.14 -19.54
C GLY A 171 2.69 5.02 -20.72
N TYR A 172 1.77 5.31 -21.65
CA TYR A 172 2.00 6.25 -22.77
C TYR A 172 1.95 7.73 -22.30
N TYR A 173 2.58 8.07 -21.18
CA TYR A 173 2.64 9.43 -20.67
C TYR A 173 3.92 9.67 -19.86
N ALA A 174 4.24 10.93 -19.63
CA ALA A 174 5.36 11.38 -18.81
C ALA A 174 4.91 12.39 -17.75
N PHE A 175 5.56 12.36 -16.57
CA PHE A 175 5.38 13.35 -15.51
C PHE A 175 6.21 14.59 -15.83
N TYR A 176 5.58 15.75 -15.75
CA TYR A 176 6.23 17.04 -15.92
C TYR A 176 6.62 17.63 -14.57
N GLU A 177 7.82 18.17 -14.52
CA GLU A 177 8.31 19.03 -13.44
C GLU A 177 8.93 20.29 -14.05
N GLU A 178 8.70 21.42 -13.40
CA GLU A 178 9.44 22.65 -13.66
C GLU A 178 9.90 23.25 -12.33
N ALA A 179 11.16 23.64 -12.27
CA ALA A 179 11.78 24.13 -11.04
C ALA A 179 12.75 25.28 -11.32
N GLU A 180 12.96 26.11 -10.31
CA GLU A 180 13.93 27.20 -10.33
C GLU A 180 14.83 27.17 -9.10
N GLY A 181 15.98 27.80 -9.19
CA GLY A 181 16.90 27.97 -8.08
C GLY A 181 18.22 28.54 -8.54
N THR A 182 19.30 27.97 -8.03
CA THR A 182 20.66 28.43 -8.36
C THR A 182 21.58 27.26 -8.65
N TYR A 183 22.41 27.42 -9.67
CA TYR A 183 23.54 26.55 -9.97
C TYR A 183 24.77 27.02 -9.19
N CYS A 184 25.48 26.08 -8.58
CA CYS A 184 26.74 26.34 -7.88
C CYS A 184 27.93 25.86 -8.70
N ALA A 185 28.82 26.79 -9.06
CA ALA A 185 30.01 26.47 -9.85
C ALA A 185 31.14 25.80 -9.02
N ASN A 186 31.01 25.71 -7.70
CA ASN A 186 32.00 25.05 -6.85
C ASN A 186 31.85 23.52 -6.84
N ASP A 187 30.66 23.00 -7.15
CA ASP A 187 30.32 21.57 -7.07
C ASP A 187 29.47 21.08 -8.25
N ASP A 188 29.37 21.90 -9.30
CA ASP A 188 28.64 21.62 -10.55
C ASP A 188 27.18 21.15 -10.36
N THR A 189 26.55 21.59 -9.26
CA THR A 189 25.21 21.15 -8.87
C THR A 189 24.20 22.30 -8.91
N ALA A 190 23.04 22.02 -9.51
CA ALA A 190 21.88 22.89 -9.47
C ALA A 190 20.97 22.56 -8.27
N TYR A 191 20.69 23.55 -7.43
CA TYR A 191 19.85 23.45 -6.24
C TYR A 191 18.53 24.18 -6.46
N VAL A 192 17.45 23.42 -6.56
CA VAL A 192 16.18 23.91 -7.11
C VAL A 192 14.98 23.62 -6.21
N LEU A 193 13.91 24.40 -6.43
CA LEU A 193 12.59 24.23 -5.83
C LEU A 193 11.55 24.10 -6.94
N VAL A 194 10.73 23.06 -6.85
CA VAL A 194 9.69 22.78 -7.84
C VAL A 194 8.58 23.83 -7.77
N ARG A 195 8.21 24.35 -8.94
CA ARG A 195 7.11 25.30 -9.11
C ARG A 195 5.95 24.74 -9.93
N GLY A 196 6.26 23.90 -10.91
CA GLY A 196 5.30 23.35 -11.86
C GLY A 196 5.25 21.82 -11.78
N LEU A 197 4.04 21.27 -11.86
CA LEU A 197 3.80 19.83 -11.99
C LEU A 197 2.69 19.59 -13.00
N GLY A 198 2.74 18.46 -13.68
CA GLY A 198 1.77 18.11 -14.71
C GLY A 198 2.08 16.77 -15.35
N THR A 199 1.41 16.46 -16.45
CA THR A 199 1.65 15.24 -17.24
C THR A 199 1.43 15.51 -18.71
N PHE A 200 2.08 14.74 -19.59
CA PHE A 200 1.87 14.84 -21.03
C PHE A 200 1.92 13.48 -21.70
N ASP A 201 1.07 13.26 -22.71
CA ASP A 201 1.05 12.01 -23.48
C ASP A 201 2.26 11.95 -24.43
N SER A 202 3.42 11.57 -23.88
CA SER A 202 4.66 11.35 -24.62
C SER A 202 5.54 10.36 -23.86
N ASN A 203 6.30 9.53 -24.59
CA ASN A 203 7.26 8.60 -24.00
C ASN A 203 8.32 8.16 -25.03
N GLY A 204 9.39 7.52 -24.55
CA GLY A 204 10.46 6.94 -25.36
C GLY A 204 11.07 7.93 -26.34
N ALA A 205 11.17 7.54 -27.61
CA ALA A 205 11.82 8.36 -28.63
C ALA A 205 11.10 9.69 -28.92
N ALA A 206 9.79 9.77 -28.73
CA ALA A 206 9.04 11.02 -28.89
C ALA A 206 9.40 12.00 -27.78
N LEU A 207 9.53 11.50 -26.55
CA LEU A 207 9.95 12.30 -25.39
C LEU A 207 11.38 12.82 -25.54
N ALA A 208 12.29 11.98 -26.02
CA ALA A 208 13.69 12.35 -26.25
C ALA A 208 13.91 13.40 -27.34
N LYS A 209 12.88 13.69 -28.15
CA LYS A 209 12.90 14.68 -29.23
C LYS A 209 11.99 15.87 -28.96
N ASP A 210 11.32 15.90 -27.80
CA ASP A 210 10.42 16.98 -27.45
C ASP A 210 11.21 18.24 -27.06
N THR A 211 11.06 19.29 -27.85
CA THR A 211 11.71 20.59 -27.63
C THR A 211 10.86 21.56 -26.82
N GLY A 212 9.69 21.11 -26.35
CA GLY A 212 8.73 21.98 -25.69
C GLY A 212 7.91 22.83 -26.67
N ASP A 213 6.84 23.42 -26.16
CA ASP A 213 6.05 24.47 -26.81
C ASP A 213 5.35 25.32 -25.74
N THR A 214 4.79 26.46 -26.15
CA THR A 214 4.11 27.41 -25.25
C THR A 214 2.61 27.12 -25.07
N SER A 215 2.11 26.01 -25.61
CA SER A 215 0.72 25.61 -25.52
C SER A 215 0.41 24.90 -24.19
N TYR A 216 -0.87 24.79 -23.84
CA TYR A 216 -1.27 23.98 -22.70
C TYR A 216 -1.11 22.50 -23.02
N ARG A 217 -0.35 21.80 -22.18
CA ARG A 217 -0.09 20.36 -22.29
C ARG A 217 -0.79 19.61 -21.16
N ARG A 218 -1.25 18.40 -21.45
CA ARG A 218 -1.87 17.47 -20.48
C ARG A 218 -1.79 16.03 -20.99
N ALA A 219 -1.85 15.05 -20.09
CA ALA A 219 -2.01 13.65 -20.46
C ALA A 219 -3.48 13.20 -20.33
N TYR A 220 -4.09 12.82 -21.45
CA TYR A 220 -5.41 12.19 -21.45
C TYR A 220 -5.33 10.77 -20.89
N TRP A 221 -4.22 10.06 -21.13
CA TRP A 221 -4.02 8.71 -20.60
C TRP A 221 -4.00 8.71 -19.08
N TYR A 222 -3.17 9.56 -18.48
CA TYR A 222 -3.09 9.71 -17.03
C TYR A 222 -4.44 10.14 -16.45
N GLY A 223 -5.10 11.12 -17.08
CA GLY A 223 -6.42 11.59 -16.67
C GLY A 223 -7.45 10.47 -16.63
N LEU A 224 -7.51 9.61 -17.66
CA LEU A 224 -8.44 8.50 -17.74
C LEU A 224 -8.13 7.40 -16.71
N VAL A 225 -6.90 6.89 -16.71
CA VAL A 225 -6.48 5.78 -15.84
C VAL A 225 -6.54 6.19 -14.37
N GLY A 226 -6.06 7.39 -14.05
CA GLY A 226 -6.14 7.95 -12.71
C GLY A 226 -7.57 8.16 -12.25
N SER A 227 -8.48 8.63 -13.12
CA SER A 227 -9.91 8.75 -12.79
C SER A 227 -10.54 7.40 -12.45
N ILE A 228 -10.27 6.36 -13.26
CA ILE A 228 -10.74 4.99 -13.00
C ILE A 228 -10.26 4.52 -11.62
N TRP A 229 -8.98 4.78 -11.30
CA TRP A 229 -8.40 4.40 -10.03
C TRP A 229 -9.03 5.12 -8.83
N ILE A 230 -9.23 6.44 -8.90
CA ILE A 230 -9.89 7.23 -7.85
C ILE A 230 -11.34 6.77 -7.63
N VAL A 231 -12.09 6.53 -8.72
CA VAL A 231 -13.46 6.01 -8.65
C VAL A 231 -13.48 4.64 -7.97
N TYR A 232 -12.57 3.74 -8.39
CA TYR A 232 -12.47 2.41 -7.80
C TYR A 232 -12.15 2.47 -6.29
N ARG A 233 -11.16 3.27 -5.88
CA ARG A 233 -10.82 3.48 -4.46
C ARG A 233 -11.99 4.07 -3.67
N SER A 234 -12.76 4.98 -4.26
CA SER A 234 -13.94 5.58 -3.64
C SER A 234 -15.05 4.54 -3.40
N ILE A 235 -15.30 3.65 -4.37
CA ILE A 235 -16.24 2.54 -4.22
C ILE A 235 -15.78 1.58 -3.12
N LEU A 236 -14.50 1.26 -3.09
CA LEU A 236 -13.89 0.43 -2.06
C LEU A 236 -14.06 1.05 -0.66
N MET A 237 -13.84 2.36 -0.51
CA MET A 237 -14.07 3.07 0.74
C MET A 237 -15.54 3.00 1.17
N ARG A 238 -16.48 3.18 0.25
CA ARG A 238 -17.91 3.03 0.52
C ARG A 238 -18.25 1.60 1.00
N ARG A 239 -17.67 0.58 0.36
CA ARG A 239 -17.85 -0.83 0.78
C ARG A 239 -17.34 -1.06 2.20
N SER A 240 -16.13 -0.59 2.50
CA SER A 240 -15.54 -0.71 3.83
C SER A 240 -16.36 0.04 4.89
N TYR A 241 -16.85 1.25 4.59
CA TYR A 241 -17.75 2.00 5.48
C TYR A 241 -18.98 1.21 5.89
N ILE A 242 -19.68 0.61 4.91
CA ILE A 242 -20.89 -0.17 5.20
C ILE A 242 -20.56 -1.42 6.02
N SER A 243 -19.45 -2.10 5.70
CA SER A 243 -19.01 -3.28 6.46
C SER A 243 -18.69 -2.93 7.93
N CYS A 244 -17.92 -1.86 8.15
CA CYS A 244 -17.60 -1.33 9.48
C CYS A 244 -18.85 -0.94 10.26
N LYS A 245 -19.80 -0.25 9.61
CA LYS A 245 -21.07 0.15 10.23
C LYS A 245 -21.93 -1.05 10.62
N ARG A 246 -22.05 -2.06 9.75
CA ARG A 246 -22.84 -3.27 10.02
C ARG A 246 -22.23 -4.10 11.15
N TYR A 247 -20.92 -4.30 11.10
CA TYR A 247 -20.20 -5.05 12.13
C TYR A 247 -20.23 -4.34 13.48
N GLY A 248 -19.98 -3.03 13.51
CA GLY A 248 -20.09 -2.22 14.72
C GLY A 248 -21.49 -2.28 15.35
N ARG A 249 -22.55 -2.15 14.55
CA ARG A 249 -23.93 -2.30 15.03
C ARG A 249 -24.21 -3.68 15.62
N ARG A 250 -23.68 -4.73 14.99
CA ARG A 250 -23.81 -6.11 15.49
C ARG A 250 -23.12 -6.28 16.83
N CYS A 251 -21.90 -5.76 16.97
CA CYS A 251 -21.18 -5.74 18.23
C CYS A 251 -21.92 -4.94 19.32
N ASP A 252 -22.44 -3.76 18.99
CA ASP A 252 -23.22 -2.94 19.93
C ASP A 252 -24.48 -3.69 20.41
N ARG A 253 -25.22 -4.36 19.50
CA ARG A 253 -26.38 -5.21 19.83
C ARG A 253 -26.03 -6.42 20.71
N MET A 254 -24.90 -7.08 20.45
CA MET A 254 -24.41 -8.18 21.28
C MET A 254 -23.74 -7.69 22.59
N GLN A 255 -23.66 -6.37 22.81
CA GLN A 255 -22.95 -5.73 23.93
C GLN A 255 -21.46 -6.10 24.01
N GLU A 256 -20.85 -6.23 22.84
CA GLU A 256 -19.49 -6.68 22.63
C GLU A 256 -18.53 -5.51 22.40
N LYS A 257 -17.67 -5.20 23.38
CA LYS A 257 -16.72 -4.08 23.28
C LYS A 257 -15.61 -4.35 22.27
N ILE A 258 -15.34 -3.43 21.34
CA ILE A 258 -14.21 -3.51 20.41
C ILE A 258 -13.05 -2.67 20.95
N ARG A 259 -11.84 -3.22 20.98
CA ARG A 259 -10.62 -2.46 21.29
C ARG A 259 -10.08 -1.79 20.04
N PHE A 260 -9.31 -0.72 20.21
CA PHE A 260 -8.70 0.02 19.10
C PHE A 260 -7.92 -0.88 18.12
N ARG A 261 -7.08 -1.79 18.64
CA ARG A 261 -6.32 -2.74 17.81
C ARG A 261 -7.22 -3.67 16.99
N ASP A 262 -8.32 -4.14 17.59
CA ASP A 262 -9.24 -5.05 16.91
C ASP A 262 -10.00 -4.30 15.79
N ALA A 263 -10.35 -3.03 16.04
CA ALA A 263 -10.92 -2.14 15.02
C ALA A 263 -9.94 -1.86 13.87
N LEU A 264 -8.65 -1.67 14.18
CA LEU A 264 -7.59 -1.46 13.18
C LEU A 264 -7.50 -2.64 12.19
N VAL A 265 -7.44 -3.86 12.72
CA VAL A 265 -7.39 -5.09 11.93
C VAL A 265 -8.63 -5.21 11.05
N TYR A 266 -9.82 -5.04 11.63
CA TYR A 266 -11.08 -5.15 10.89
C TYR A 266 -11.18 -4.14 9.75
N VAL A 267 -10.83 -2.87 10.02
CA VAL A 267 -10.83 -1.83 8.98
C VAL A 267 -9.85 -2.19 7.87
N GLN A 268 -8.63 -2.64 8.20
CA GLN A 268 -7.63 -3.01 7.19
C GLN A 268 -8.03 -4.23 6.34
N GLU A 269 -8.73 -5.21 6.89
CA GLU A 269 -9.30 -6.32 6.11
C GLU A 269 -10.42 -5.82 5.18
N THR A 270 -11.31 -4.95 5.66
CA THR A 270 -12.42 -4.44 4.82
C THR A 270 -11.97 -3.46 3.72
N THR A 271 -10.82 -2.79 3.90
CA THR A 271 -10.17 -1.92 2.90
C THR A 271 -9.25 -2.67 1.94
N ARG A 272 -9.27 -4.00 1.95
CA ARG A 272 -8.61 -4.83 0.94
C ARG A 272 -9.01 -4.44 -0.48
N LEU A 273 -8.03 -4.39 -1.38
CA LEU A 273 -8.22 -4.09 -2.80
C LEU A 273 -9.09 -5.14 -3.49
N SER A 274 -8.65 -6.38 -3.55
CA SER A 274 -9.36 -7.46 -4.22
C SER A 274 -10.64 -7.89 -3.48
N ALA A 275 -11.68 -8.27 -4.23
CA ALA A 275 -12.85 -8.96 -3.67
C ALA A 275 -12.55 -10.43 -3.35
N HIS A 276 -13.35 -11.04 -2.48
CA HIS A 276 -13.27 -12.49 -2.25
C HIS A 276 -13.67 -13.26 -3.52
N GLY A 277 -12.85 -14.22 -3.92
CA GLY A 277 -13.01 -14.95 -5.18
C GLY A 277 -12.44 -14.25 -6.42
N ALA A 278 -11.70 -13.14 -6.26
CA ALA A 278 -10.97 -12.52 -7.36
C ALA A 278 -10.02 -13.54 -8.04
N ARG A 279 -9.98 -13.50 -9.37
CA ARG A 279 -9.01 -14.23 -10.20
C ARG A 279 -7.75 -13.39 -10.44
N ASN A 280 -6.65 -14.02 -10.87
CA ASN A 280 -5.36 -13.32 -11.03
C ASN A 280 -5.35 -12.26 -12.13
N TYR A 281 -6.15 -12.38 -13.19
CA TYR A 281 -6.27 -11.30 -14.17
C TYR A 281 -6.94 -10.04 -13.57
N HIS A 282 -7.91 -10.21 -12.66
CA HIS A 282 -8.49 -9.07 -11.94
C HIS A 282 -7.44 -8.42 -11.03
N ARG A 283 -6.64 -9.23 -10.32
CA ARG A 283 -5.54 -8.73 -9.47
C ARG A 283 -4.47 -8.01 -10.30
N ALA A 284 -4.14 -8.52 -11.49
CA ALA A 284 -3.21 -7.88 -12.41
C ALA A 284 -3.71 -6.50 -12.87
N ALA A 285 -5.00 -6.37 -13.22
CA ALA A 285 -5.60 -5.09 -13.55
C ALA A 285 -5.56 -4.10 -12.37
N LEU A 286 -5.83 -4.56 -11.14
CA LEU A 286 -5.69 -3.73 -9.94
C LEU A 286 -4.25 -3.33 -9.66
N LEU A 287 -3.30 -4.25 -9.87
CA LEU A 287 -1.88 -3.99 -9.69
C LEU A 287 -1.40 -2.90 -10.65
N TYR A 288 -1.84 -2.93 -11.90
CA TYR A 288 -1.56 -1.86 -12.86
C TYR A 288 -2.04 -0.50 -12.34
N LEU A 289 -3.32 -0.38 -11.96
CA LEU A 289 -3.86 0.88 -11.41
C LEU A 289 -3.15 1.34 -10.13
N LEU A 290 -2.74 0.38 -9.28
CA LEU A 290 -2.01 0.66 -8.06
C LEU A 290 -0.59 1.18 -8.33
N VAL A 291 0.11 0.62 -9.33
CA VAL A 291 1.44 1.09 -9.76
C VAL A 291 1.36 2.51 -10.32
N GLU A 292 0.34 2.81 -11.13
CA GLU A 292 0.12 4.18 -11.64
C GLU A 292 -0.11 5.20 -10.50
N GLY A 293 -0.88 4.81 -9.48
CA GLY A 293 -1.06 5.60 -8.26
C GLY A 293 0.23 5.74 -7.44
N LEU A 294 1.03 4.68 -7.34
CA LEU A 294 2.33 4.67 -6.64
C LEU A 294 3.33 5.63 -7.29
N MET A 295 3.41 5.65 -8.62
CA MET A 295 4.32 6.53 -9.36
C MET A 295 4.00 8.01 -9.10
N SER A 296 2.71 8.35 -9.03
CA SER A 296 2.27 9.72 -8.70
C SER A 296 2.71 10.14 -7.28
N ASP A 297 2.57 9.23 -6.31
CA ASP A 297 2.97 9.48 -4.92
C ASP A 297 4.50 9.59 -4.78
N LEU A 298 5.25 8.75 -5.50
CA LEU A 298 6.71 8.80 -5.54
C LEU A 298 7.20 10.10 -6.19
N PHE A 299 6.59 10.53 -7.30
CA PHE A 299 6.95 11.79 -7.96
C PHE A 299 6.70 12.99 -7.06
N MET A 300 5.58 12.98 -6.32
CA MET A 300 5.28 14.04 -5.35
C MET A 300 6.26 14.13 -4.19
N LEU A 301 6.88 13.01 -3.79
CA LEU A 301 7.88 12.95 -2.74
C LEU A 301 9.21 13.57 -3.18
N ILE A 302 9.59 13.35 -4.45
CA ILE A 302 10.82 13.91 -5.03
C ILE A 302 10.64 15.35 -5.53
N ALA A 303 9.40 15.81 -5.66
CA ALA A 303 9.08 17.16 -6.13
C ALA A 303 8.64 18.13 -5.03
N GLN A 304 8.40 17.66 -3.79
CA GLN A 304 7.95 18.53 -2.70
C GLN A 304 8.85 18.42 -1.49
N ASP A 305 9.17 19.58 -0.92
CA ASP A 305 9.86 19.69 0.35
C ASP A 305 8.91 19.97 1.52
N GLY A 306 9.40 19.71 2.73
CA GLY A 306 8.77 20.13 3.97
C GLY A 306 7.73 19.16 4.54
N LEU A 307 6.86 19.68 5.43
CA LEU A 307 5.93 18.86 6.23
C LEU A 307 4.91 18.11 5.35
N PHE A 308 4.47 18.71 4.25
CA PHE A 308 3.52 18.07 3.34
C PHE A 308 4.13 16.87 2.61
N ALA A 309 5.43 16.92 2.27
CA ALA A 309 6.15 15.78 1.72
C ALA A 309 6.23 14.62 2.73
N LYS A 310 6.43 14.94 4.02
CA LYS A 310 6.44 13.94 5.10
C LYS A 310 5.12 13.21 5.26
N VAL A 311 3.99 13.89 5.02
CA VAL A 311 2.67 13.25 5.03
C VAL A 311 2.50 12.31 3.84
N GLN A 312 3.11 12.62 2.69
CA GLN A 312 3.06 11.79 1.49
C GLN A 312 3.71 10.41 1.70
N TYR A 313 4.70 10.29 2.60
CA TYR A 313 5.28 9.00 3.01
C TYR A 313 4.22 8.00 3.51
N ILE A 314 3.15 8.48 4.15
CA ILE A 314 2.06 7.63 4.63
C ILE A 314 1.30 7.01 3.44
N SER A 315 0.99 7.83 2.42
CA SER A 315 0.31 7.36 1.20
C SER A 315 1.19 6.38 0.42
N LEU A 316 2.49 6.72 0.27
CA LEU A 316 3.47 5.87 -0.41
C LEU A 316 3.59 4.50 0.28
N GLY A 317 3.79 4.50 1.59
CA GLY A 317 3.88 3.26 2.37
C GLY A 317 2.60 2.41 2.25
N TYR A 318 1.42 3.04 2.28
CA TYR A 318 0.17 2.31 2.11
C TYR A 318 0.02 1.66 0.72
N ASN A 319 0.35 2.39 -0.34
CA ASN A 319 0.30 1.87 -1.71
C ASN A 319 1.32 0.74 -1.91
N LEU A 320 2.54 0.89 -1.36
CA LEU A 320 3.60 -0.11 -1.43
C LEU A 320 3.24 -1.40 -0.68
N SER A 321 2.66 -1.28 0.53
CA SER A 321 2.11 -2.45 1.23
C SER A 321 0.99 -3.11 0.43
N GLY A 322 0.19 -2.33 -0.32
CA GLY A 322 -0.84 -2.84 -1.22
C GLY A 322 -0.25 -3.68 -2.34
N VAL A 323 0.85 -3.23 -2.95
CA VAL A 323 1.57 -3.94 -4.03
C VAL A 323 2.06 -5.29 -3.52
N LEU A 324 2.80 -5.30 -2.40
CA LEU A 324 3.34 -6.54 -1.82
C LEU A 324 2.23 -7.54 -1.45
N SER A 325 1.14 -7.05 -0.85
CA SER A 325 -0.01 -7.89 -0.49
C SER A 325 -0.68 -8.49 -1.73
N MET A 326 -0.89 -7.69 -2.79
CA MET A 326 -1.53 -8.16 -4.02
C MET A 326 -0.69 -9.20 -4.74
N LEU A 327 0.62 -8.98 -4.84
CA LEU A 327 1.56 -9.92 -5.44
C LEU A 327 1.55 -11.25 -4.68
N PHE A 328 1.59 -11.22 -3.35
CA PHE A 328 1.52 -12.43 -2.54
C PHE A 328 0.18 -13.15 -2.69
N GLU A 329 -0.95 -12.44 -2.72
CA GLU A 329 -2.26 -13.06 -2.98
C GLU A 329 -2.31 -13.76 -4.35
N MET A 330 -1.68 -13.18 -5.38
CA MET A 330 -1.59 -13.81 -6.70
C MET A 330 -0.81 -15.13 -6.63
N VAL A 331 0.34 -15.14 -5.95
CA VAL A 331 1.15 -16.37 -5.76
C VAL A 331 0.41 -17.39 -4.87
N GLU A 332 -0.26 -16.94 -3.81
CA GLU A 332 -1.01 -17.80 -2.89
C GLU A 332 -2.17 -18.51 -3.61
N THR A 333 -2.89 -17.81 -4.49
CA THR A 333 -3.99 -18.41 -5.28
C THR A 333 -3.54 -19.38 -6.37
N MET A 334 -2.25 -19.36 -6.76
CA MET A 334 -1.71 -20.32 -7.71
C MET A 334 -1.42 -21.69 -7.08
N ASN A 335 -1.49 -21.81 -5.75
CA ASN A 335 -1.20 -23.03 -4.98
C ASN A 335 0.19 -23.62 -5.25
N TRP A 336 1.17 -22.78 -5.59
CA TRP A 336 2.54 -23.19 -5.87
C TRP A 336 3.37 -23.46 -4.60
N MET A 337 2.88 -23.05 -3.43
CA MET A 337 3.56 -23.19 -2.15
C MET A 337 2.86 -24.25 -1.29
N GLY A 338 3.63 -25.15 -0.67
CA GLY A 338 3.10 -26.01 0.38
C GLY A 338 2.62 -25.21 1.60
N GLU A 339 1.63 -25.73 2.33
CA GLU A 339 0.96 -25.04 3.43
C GLU A 339 1.93 -24.50 4.51
N ARG A 340 2.96 -25.27 4.84
CA ARG A 340 3.99 -24.87 5.82
C ARG A 340 4.81 -23.66 5.36
N VAL A 341 5.14 -23.59 4.07
CA VAL A 341 5.89 -22.46 3.49
C VAL A 341 4.97 -21.25 3.34
N ARG A 342 3.74 -21.46 2.86
CA ARG A 342 2.71 -20.42 2.76
C ARG A 342 2.49 -19.73 4.11
N THR A 343 2.26 -20.50 5.18
CA THR A 343 2.03 -19.99 6.53
C THR A 343 3.26 -19.30 7.13
N LEU A 344 4.47 -19.86 6.92
CA LEU A 344 5.72 -19.23 7.30
C LEU A 344 5.86 -17.84 6.68
N ILE A 345 5.72 -17.73 5.35
CA ILE A 345 5.83 -16.45 4.64
C ILE A 345 4.75 -15.48 5.12
N LYS A 346 3.50 -15.95 5.24
CA LYS A 346 2.38 -15.10 5.64
C LYS A 346 2.56 -14.55 7.06
N ARG A 347 2.97 -15.37 8.02
CA ARG A 347 3.24 -14.93 9.41
C ARG A 347 4.47 -14.04 9.50
N LEU A 348 5.53 -14.34 8.75
CA LEU A 348 6.79 -13.59 8.80
C LEU A 348 6.69 -12.22 8.12
N LEU A 349 6.04 -12.15 6.95
CA LEU A 349 6.06 -10.95 6.09
C LEU A 349 4.71 -10.23 6.00
N PHE A 350 3.59 -10.91 6.22
CA PHE A 350 2.24 -10.37 6.04
C PHE A 350 1.46 -10.42 7.36
N ASN A 351 1.98 -9.71 8.36
CA ASN A 351 1.33 -9.57 9.67
C ASN A 351 1.04 -8.11 10.02
N TYR A 352 0.00 -7.89 10.82
CA TYR A 352 -0.48 -6.56 11.17
C TYR A 352 0.47 -5.75 12.05
N GLU A 353 1.32 -6.43 12.83
CA GLU A 353 2.29 -5.77 13.71
C GLU A 353 3.40 -5.08 12.94
N THR A 354 3.86 -5.65 11.82
CA THR A 354 5.03 -5.13 11.07
C THR A 354 4.72 -4.63 9.68
N THR A 355 3.51 -4.86 9.15
CA THR A 355 3.10 -4.50 7.78
C THR A 355 3.27 -3.03 7.41
N LEU A 356 3.20 -2.09 8.36
CA LEU A 356 3.44 -0.67 8.05
C LEU A 356 4.83 -0.20 8.48
N MET A 357 5.54 -1.00 9.27
CA MET A 357 6.83 -0.61 9.82
C MET A 357 7.90 -0.57 8.73
N GLY A 358 7.99 -1.60 7.89
CA GLY A 358 8.95 -1.65 6.78
C GLY A 358 8.75 -0.50 5.79
N GLU A 359 7.49 -0.26 5.44
CA GLU A 359 7.06 0.76 4.51
C GLU A 359 7.34 2.17 4.99
N LEU A 360 7.08 2.47 6.27
CA LEU A 360 7.34 3.79 6.84
C LEU A 360 8.84 4.04 7.00
N VAL A 361 9.62 3.04 7.43
CA VAL A 361 11.08 3.15 7.51
C VAL A 361 11.68 3.37 6.11
N CYS A 362 11.24 2.58 5.12
CA CYS A 362 11.71 2.72 3.75
C CYS A 362 11.32 4.07 3.15
N SER A 363 10.08 4.53 3.39
CA SER A 363 9.63 5.85 2.94
C SER A 363 10.49 6.97 3.53
N GLY A 364 10.79 6.92 4.84
CA GLY A 364 11.63 7.93 5.49
C GLY A 364 13.11 7.89 5.07
N ALA A 365 13.62 6.74 4.63
CA ALA A 365 14.99 6.59 4.15
C ALA A 365 15.13 6.79 2.63
N MET A 366 14.03 6.99 1.90
CA MET A 366 13.99 6.98 0.43
C MET A 366 14.95 8.00 -0.19
N GLN A 367 14.96 9.23 0.31
CA GLN A 367 15.80 10.32 -0.24
C GLN A 367 17.30 9.99 -0.13
N TYR A 368 17.73 9.44 1.01
CA TYR A 368 19.11 9.00 1.22
C TYR A 368 19.48 7.83 0.32
N TYR A 369 18.56 6.87 0.18
CA TYR A 369 18.75 5.72 -0.69
C TYR A 369 18.89 6.14 -2.17
N LEU A 370 18.01 7.01 -2.67
CA LEU A 370 18.06 7.54 -4.04
C LEU A 370 19.35 8.33 -4.29
N THR A 371 19.72 9.22 -3.36
CA THR A 371 20.97 9.99 -3.44
C THR A 371 22.19 9.09 -3.49
N GLY A 372 22.28 8.11 -2.58
CA GLY A 372 23.40 7.17 -2.55
C GLY A 372 23.46 6.28 -3.80
N LEU A 373 22.31 5.88 -4.32
CA LEU A 373 22.22 5.10 -5.55
C LEU A 373 22.67 5.91 -6.77
N ASN A 374 22.24 7.17 -6.88
CA ASN A 374 22.64 8.03 -7.99
C ASN A 374 24.14 8.36 -7.96
N ARG A 375 24.72 8.56 -6.77
CA ARG A 375 26.18 8.79 -6.60
C ARG A 375 27.03 7.51 -6.70
N SER A 376 26.43 6.38 -7.06
CA SER A 376 27.16 5.14 -7.29
C SER A 376 27.69 5.06 -8.73
N SER A 377 28.13 3.87 -9.18
CA SER A 377 28.52 3.63 -10.56
C SER A 377 27.42 3.94 -11.60
N LEU A 378 26.17 4.15 -11.18
CA LEU A 378 25.10 4.63 -12.05
C LEU A 378 25.40 5.99 -12.69
N GLN A 379 26.22 6.85 -12.09
CA GLN A 379 26.58 8.15 -12.67
C GLN A 379 27.14 8.00 -14.10
N GLY A 380 27.95 6.97 -14.34
CA GLY A 380 28.53 6.66 -15.64
C GLY A 380 27.61 5.92 -16.62
N SER A 381 26.29 5.89 -16.41
CA SER A 381 25.38 5.04 -17.17
C SER A 381 24.90 5.62 -18.51
N ARG A 382 25.20 6.88 -18.80
CA ARG A 382 24.79 7.55 -20.05
C ARG A 382 25.20 6.80 -21.32
N PRO A 383 26.45 6.34 -21.51
CA PRO A 383 26.84 5.66 -22.75
C PRO A 383 26.04 4.38 -22.99
N VAL A 384 25.66 3.68 -21.92
CA VAL A 384 24.84 2.47 -22.00
C VAL A 384 23.40 2.81 -22.37
N ALA A 385 22.84 3.87 -21.79
CA ALA A 385 21.51 4.36 -22.12
C ALA A 385 21.42 4.84 -23.59
N GLU A 386 22.46 5.48 -24.12
CA GLU A 386 22.53 5.87 -25.53
C GLU A 386 22.61 4.65 -26.46
N ALA A 387 23.34 3.61 -26.06
CA ALA A 387 23.49 2.38 -26.86
C ALA A 387 22.21 1.53 -26.94
N VAL A 388 21.41 1.47 -25.86
CA VAL A 388 20.23 0.58 -25.76
C VAL A 388 18.89 1.33 -25.88
N SER A 389 18.87 2.62 -25.55
CA SER A 389 17.73 3.54 -25.33
C SER A 389 17.49 3.88 -23.85
N TYR A 390 17.18 5.16 -23.62
CA TYR A 390 16.80 5.72 -22.32
C TYR A 390 15.58 5.00 -21.70
N TYR A 391 14.61 4.60 -22.52
CA TYR A 391 13.42 3.89 -22.04
C TYR A 391 13.77 2.50 -21.46
N VAL A 392 14.54 1.69 -22.20
CA VAL A 392 14.92 0.35 -21.73
C VAL A 392 15.86 0.43 -20.54
N TRP A 393 16.83 1.35 -20.57
CA TRP A 393 17.75 1.53 -19.45
C TRP A 393 17.04 2.02 -18.19
N SER A 394 15.99 2.82 -18.32
CA SER A 394 15.14 3.24 -17.21
C SER A 394 14.45 2.08 -16.50
N LEU A 395 14.09 1.01 -17.21
CA LEU A 395 13.55 -0.21 -16.58
C LEU A 395 14.59 -0.86 -15.66
N VAL A 396 15.86 -0.84 -16.05
CA VAL A 396 16.97 -1.34 -15.21
C VAL A 396 17.16 -0.43 -13.99
N GLY A 397 17.20 0.89 -14.19
CA GLY A 397 17.34 1.87 -13.11
C GLY A 397 16.20 1.79 -12.07
N HIS A 398 14.95 1.76 -12.53
CA HIS A 398 13.79 1.54 -11.65
C HIS A 398 13.78 0.15 -11.03
N GLY A 399 14.23 -0.88 -11.76
CA GLY A 399 14.38 -2.24 -11.23
C GLY A 399 15.31 -2.29 -10.03
N ILE A 400 16.46 -1.61 -10.08
CA ILE A 400 17.41 -1.51 -8.95
C ILE A 400 16.73 -0.85 -7.74
N ILE A 401 16.03 0.27 -7.96
CA ILE A 401 15.29 0.97 -6.90
C ILE A 401 14.24 0.06 -6.26
N VAL A 402 13.39 -0.56 -7.07
CA VAL A 402 12.29 -1.41 -6.60
C VAL A 402 12.82 -2.62 -5.84
N LEU A 403 13.86 -3.28 -6.35
CA LEU A 403 14.47 -4.43 -5.68
C LEU A 403 15.09 -4.04 -4.33
N GLY A 404 15.78 -2.90 -4.26
CA GLY A 404 16.35 -2.40 -3.00
C GLY A 404 15.26 -2.05 -1.98
N ILE A 405 14.20 -1.38 -2.41
CA ILE A 405 13.03 -1.06 -1.58
C ILE A 405 12.37 -2.34 -1.04
N VAL A 406 12.10 -3.31 -1.93
CA VAL A 406 11.48 -4.58 -1.55
C VAL A 406 12.35 -5.35 -0.57
N ALA A 407 13.67 -5.43 -0.82
CA ALA A 407 14.61 -6.06 0.09
C ALA A 407 14.58 -5.42 1.48
N ALA A 408 14.66 -4.08 1.55
CA ALA A 408 14.61 -3.35 2.81
C ALA A 408 13.29 -3.60 3.58
N ILE A 409 12.15 -3.53 2.90
CA ILE A 409 10.83 -3.75 3.51
C ILE A 409 10.70 -5.17 4.05
N VAL A 410 11.07 -6.17 3.23
CA VAL A 410 11.01 -7.58 3.62
C VAL A 410 11.93 -7.84 4.82
N SER A 411 13.15 -7.29 4.83
CA SER A 411 14.08 -7.40 5.95
C SER A 411 13.53 -6.77 7.23
N VAL A 412 13.02 -5.53 7.17
CA VAL A 412 12.47 -4.84 8.35
C VAL A 412 11.22 -5.57 8.88
N ARG A 413 10.33 -6.03 8.00
CA ARG A 413 9.14 -6.81 8.38
C ARG A 413 9.52 -8.13 9.04
N ALA A 414 10.48 -8.85 8.47
CA ALA A 414 10.95 -10.14 8.99
C ALA A 414 11.62 -9.98 10.35
N ILE A 415 12.54 -9.02 10.49
CA ILE A 415 13.21 -8.71 11.77
C ILE A 415 12.17 -8.33 12.82
N GLY A 416 11.24 -7.43 12.49
CA GLY A 416 10.17 -7.03 13.39
C GLY A 416 9.30 -8.20 13.84
N ALA A 417 8.96 -9.10 12.93
CA ALA A 417 8.13 -10.25 13.22
C ALA A 417 8.87 -11.24 14.12
N ILE A 418 10.14 -11.52 13.82
CA ILE A 418 11.02 -12.38 14.63
C ILE A 418 11.13 -11.83 16.05
N THR A 419 11.44 -10.54 16.20
CA THR A 419 11.54 -9.88 17.51
C THR A 419 10.21 -9.94 18.27
N THR A 420 9.10 -9.65 17.59
CA THR A 420 7.75 -9.70 18.21
C THR A 420 7.41 -11.11 18.70
N VAL A 421 7.68 -12.13 17.89
CA VAL A 421 7.39 -13.53 18.23
C VAL A 421 8.31 -14.01 19.34
N MET A 422 9.60 -13.69 19.29
CA MET A 422 10.56 -14.04 20.33
C MET A 422 10.20 -13.40 21.67
N TRP A 423 9.89 -12.10 21.70
CA TRP A 423 9.49 -11.43 22.94
C TRP A 423 8.19 -11.97 23.52
N LYS A 424 7.23 -12.34 22.69
CA LYS A 424 5.89 -12.71 23.17
C LYS A 424 5.74 -14.19 23.49
N PHE A 425 6.38 -15.06 22.72
CA PHE A 425 6.20 -16.51 22.81
C PHE A 425 7.48 -17.25 23.24
N GLY A 426 8.63 -16.56 23.32
CA GLY A 426 9.92 -17.17 23.68
C GLY A 426 10.44 -18.18 22.67
N SER A 427 9.80 -18.31 21.50
CA SER A 427 10.11 -19.35 20.52
C SER A 427 9.65 -18.97 19.11
N LEU A 428 10.45 -19.31 18.11
CA LEU A 428 10.11 -19.17 16.69
C LEU A 428 9.14 -20.25 16.16
N ARG A 429 8.72 -21.20 17.01
CA ARG A 429 7.79 -22.29 16.61
C ARG A 429 6.47 -21.76 16.04
N LEU A 430 6.04 -20.57 16.46
CA LEU A 430 4.84 -19.93 15.92
C LEU A 430 4.89 -19.76 14.40
N PHE A 431 6.05 -19.57 13.79
CA PHE A 431 6.13 -19.37 12.34
C PHE A 431 5.83 -20.64 11.53
N VAL A 432 5.99 -21.82 12.11
CA VAL A 432 5.90 -23.11 11.39
C VAL A 432 4.79 -24.03 11.89
N ALA A 433 4.22 -23.75 13.06
CA ALA A 433 3.21 -24.61 13.66
C ALA A 433 1.86 -24.55 12.91
N PRO A 434 1.19 -25.69 12.68
CA PRO A 434 -0.09 -25.70 11.97
C PRO A 434 -1.19 -25.00 12.78
N CYS A 435 -2.10 -24.35 12.06
CA CYS A 435 -3.33 -23.80 12.63
C CYS A 435 -4.45 -23.91 11.59
N CYS A 436 -5.46 -24.73 11.89
CA CYS A 436 -6.57 -25.02 10.97
C CYS A 436 -7.39 -23.78 10.57
N VAL A 437 -7.41 -22.74 11.42
CA VAL A 437 -8.04 -21.45 11.10
C VAL A 437 -7.26 -20.72 9.99
N ASP A 438 -5.93 -20.73 10.00
CA ASP A 438 -5.11 -20.14 8.92
C ASP A 438 -5.33 -20.83 7.58
N THR A 439 -5.52 -22.15 7.61
CA THR A 439 -5.83 -22.96 6.42
C THR A 439 -7.24 -22.66 5.91
N THR A 440 -8.23 -22.58 6.81
CA THR A 440 -9.62 -22.29 6.46
C THR A 440 -9.80 -20.88 5.89
N LEU A 441 -9.14 -19.88 6.50
CA LEU A 441 -9.15 -18.51 5.99
C LEU A 441 -8.43 -18.42 4.65
N GLY A 442 -7.26 -19.05 4.51
CA GLY A 442 -6.48 -19.06 3.27
C GLY A 442 -6.29 -17.65 2.70
N VAL A 443 -6.63 -17.48 1.42
CA VAL A 443 -6.55 -16.20 0.70
C VAL A 443 -7.64 -15.19 1.11
N ARG A 444 -8.65 -15.57 1.89
CA ARG A 444 -9.73 -14.66 2.36
C ARG A 444 -9.23 -13.69 3.41
N CYS A 445 -8.22 -14.08 4.16
CA CYS A 445 -7.52 -13.21 5.11
C CYS A 445 -6.31 -12.56 4.43
N LYS A 446 -6.23 -11.23 4.47
CA LYS A 446 -5.13 -10.47 3.87
C LYS A 446 -3.84 -10.67 4.66
N MET A 447 -3.90 -10.52 5.99
CA MET A 447 -2.73 -10.53 6.88
C MET A 447 -3.03 -11.21 8.21
N ILE A 448 -2.00 -11.68 8.90
CA ILE A 448 -2.13 -12.40 10.17
C ILE A 448 -1.90 -11.46 11.35
N LEU A 449 -2.52 -11.72 12.51
CA LEU A 449 -2.22 -11.05 13.77
C LEU A 449 -1.33 -11.94 14.64
N LEU A 450 -0.01 -11.71 14.66
CA LEU A 450 0.96 -12.55 15.38
C LEU A 450 0.68 -12.59 16.89
N ALA A 451 0.37 -11.43 17.46
CA ALA A 451 -0.01 -11.27 18.86
C ALA A 451 -1.35 -11.93 19.20
N GLY A 452 -2.11 -12.32 18.17
CA GLY A 452 -3.43 -12.90 18.23
C GLY A 452 -3.46 -14.41 18.48
N TYR A 453 -2.30 -15.08 18.42
CA TYR A 453 -2.20 -16.49 18.76
C TYR A 453 -2.05 -16.74 20.26
N VAL A 454 -2.42 -17.96 20.67
CA VAL A 454 -2.20 -18.57 21.98
C VAL A 454 -1.85 -20.05 21.80
N TRP A 455 -1.02 -20.59 22.70
CA TRP A 455 -0.77 -22.02 22.78
C TRP A 455 -1.72 -22.63 23.82
N GLU A 456 -2.54 -23.59 23.41
CA GLU A 456 -3.44 -24.34 24.27
C GLU A 456 -3.20 -25.83 24.03
N ASP A 457 -2.86 -26.58 25.08
CA ASP A 457 -2.54 -28.02 25.00
C ASP A 457 -1.54 -28.39 23.89
N GLY A 458 -0.52 -27.54 23.70
CA GLY A 458 0.51 -27.72 22.66
C GLY A 458 0.04 -27.41 21.24
N LYS A 459 -1.20 -26.95 21.06
CA LYS A 459 -1.80 -26.56 19.77
C LYS A 459 -1.78 -25.04 19.62
N LEU A 460 -1.51 -24.57 18.40
CA LEU A 460 -1.54 -23.15 18.08
C LEU A 460 -2.96 -22.72 17.72
N CYS A 461 -3.54 -21.85 18.53
CA CYS A 461 -4.92 -21.37 18.39
C CYS A 461 -4.99 -19.85 18.26
N TYR A 462 -6.03 -19.37 17.58
CA TYR A 462 -6.45 -17.98 17.59
C TYR A 462 -7.19 -17.69 18.89
N LYS A 463 -6.85 -16.58 19.55
CA LYS A 463 -7.62 -16.06 20.67
C LYS A 463 -9.01 -15.61 20.21
N ILE A 464 -9.96 -15.60 21.14
CA ILE A 464 -11.33 -15.11 20.91
C ILE A 464 -11.31 -13.68 20.38
N GLU A 465 -10.49 -12.79 20.96
CA GLU A 465 -10.42 -11.41 20.51
C GLU A 465 -9.82 -11.29 19.10
N THR A 466 -8.99 -12.25 18.70
CA THR A 466 -8.42 -12.29 17.35
C THR A 466 -9.49 -12.67 16.34
N LEU A 467 -10.27 -13.72 16.61
CA LEU A 467 -11.43 -14.09 15.77
C LEU A 467 -12.36 -12.88 15.59
N LYS A 468 -12.65 -12.18 16.69
CA LYS A 468 -13.40 -10.93 16.68
C LYS A 468 -12.73 -9.84 15.83
N SER A 469 -11.42 -9.63 15.94
CA SER A 469 -10.71 -8.61 15.15
C SER A 469 -10.79 -8.83 13.63
N PHE A 470 -10.87 -10.10 13.21
CA PHE A 470 -11.10 -10.47 11.81
C PHE A 470 -12.57 -10.43 11.39
N GLY A 471 -13.49 -10.13 12.33
CA GLY A 471 -14.93 -10.19 12.10
C GLY A 471 -15.45 -11.60 11.90
N ILE A 472 -14.73 -12.60 12.40
CA ILE A 472 -15.14 -14.00 12.37
C ILE A 472 -16.21 -14.21 13.44
N LEU A 473 -17.29 -14.86 13.03
CA LEU A 473 -18.45 -15.12 13.88
C LEU A 473 -18.77 -16.63 13.88
N MET A 474 -19.49 -17.07 14.90
CA MET A 474 -20.02 -18.41 15.02
C MET A 474 -21.46 -18.44 14.55
N MET A 475 -21.82 -19.40 13.71
CA MET A 475 -23.21 -19.72 13.40
C MET A 475 -23.55 -21.09 13.99
N ILE A 476 -24.75 -21.20 14.56
CA ILE A 476 -25.32 -22.47 15.01
C ILE A 476 -26.53 -22.79 14.13
N GLU A 477 -26.57 -24.01 13.59
CA GLU A 477 -27.73 -24.55 12.87
C GLU A 477 -28.72 -25.25 13.79
N GLU A 478 -29.91 -25.55 13.28
CA GLU A 478 -30.97 -26.21 14.03
C GLU A 478 -30.56 -27.60 14.54
N ASP A 479 -29.66 -28.28 13.84
CA ASP A 479 -29.09 -29.57 14.24
C ASP A 479 -28.00 -29.47 15.31
N GLY A 480 -27.67 -28.24 15.75
CA GLY A 480 -26.61 -27.95 16.71
C GLY A 480 -25.21 -27.88 16.10
N GLY A 481 -25.07 -27.99 14.78
CA GLY A 481 -23.81 -27.83 14.07
C GLY A 481 -23.24 -26.41 14.22
N GLU A 482 -21.97 -26.30 14.59
CA GLU A 482 -21.27 -25.03 14.71
C GLU A 482 -20.43 -24.73 13.48
N PHE A 483 -20.49 -23.50 12.99
CA PHE A 483 -19.83 -23.07 11.76
C PHE A 483 -19.10 -21.75 11.91
N LEU A 484 -17.98 -21.62 11.18
CA LEU A 484 -17.19 -20.40 11.09
C LEU A 484 -17.74 -19.53 9.95
N VAL A 485 -18.12 -18.30 10.30
CA VAL A 485 -18.75 -17.32 9.40
C VAL A 485 -17.87 -16.09 9.21
N LEU A 486 -17.83 -15.58 7.98
CA LEU A 486 -17.11 -14.38 7.59
C LEU A 486 -17.99 -13.49 6.70
N ASN A 487 -17.81 -12.16 6.78
CA ASN A 487 -18.36 -11.24 5.80
C ASN A 487 -17.63 -11.38 4.45
N ARG A 488 -18.36 -11.63 3.38
CA ARG A 488 -17.86 -11.70 2.01
C ARG A 488 -17.76 -10.30 1.40
N LEU A 489 -16.56 -9.95 0.92
CA LEU A 489 -16.33 -8.71 0.19
C LEU A 489 -16.57 -8.93 -1.31
N TYR A 490 -17.51 -8.21 -1.88
CA TYR A 490 -17.79 -8.16 -3.32
C TYR A 490 -17.07 -6.97 -3.97
N TRP A 491 -17.01 -6.98 -5.31
CA TRP A 491 -16.36 -5.92 -6.08
C TRP A 491 -17.05 -4.56 -5.94
N PHE A 492 -18.35 -4.52 -6.25
CA PHE A 492 -19.14 -3.28 -6.30
C PHE A 492 -20.43 -3.37 -5.48
N SER A 493 -21.04 -4.54 -5.42
CA SER A 493 -22.26 -4.78 -4.66
C SER A 493 -21.98 -4.86 -3.16
N ILE A 494 -23.00 -4.55 -2.36
CA ILE A 494 -22.97 -4.67 -0.90
C ILE A 494 -24.28 -5.32 -0.48
N PRO A 495 -24.46 -6.63 -0.77
CA PRO A 495 -25.71 -7.34 -0.49
C PRO A 495 -26.02 -7.26 1.00
N ARG A 496 -27.30 -7.31 1.37
CA ARG A 496 -27.71 -7.35 2.78
C ARG A 496 -27.23 -8.66 3.44
N GLU A 497 -27.35 -9.76 2.70
CA GLU A 497 -26.82 -11.08 3.03
C GLU A 497 -25.37 -11.19 2.55
N ASP A 498 -24.45 -10.64 3.34
CA ASP A 498 -23.01 -10.68 3.05
C ASP A 498 -22.24 -11.67 3.95
N MET A 499 -22.91 -12.40 4.84
CA MET A 499 -22.27 -13.39 5.72
C MET A 499 -22.30 -14.79 5.09
N PHE A 500 -21.15 -15.45 5.09
CA PHE A 500 -20.96 -16.77 4.50
C PHE A 500 -20.27 -17.73 5.47
N VAL A 501 -20.74 -18.96 5.49
CA VAL A 501 -20.08 -20.08 6.16
C VAL A 501 -18.87 -20.51 5.34
N ILE A 502 -17.72 -20.67 5.98
CA ILE A 502 -16.46 -21.07 5.33
C ILE A 502 -15.78 -22.29 5.97
N GLY A 503 -16.24 -22.73 7.14
CA GLY A 503 -15.73 -23.95 7.77
C GLY A 503 -16.67 -24.51 8.83
N ALA A 504 -16.64 -25.82 9.02
CA ALA A 504 -17.32 -26.52 10.11
C ALA A 504 -16.42 -26.54 11.35
N VAL A 505 -17.00 -26.34 12.52
CA VAL A 505 -16.28 -26.28 13.79
C VAL A 505 -16.55 -27.55 14.60
N SER A 506 -15.50 -28.25 15.01
CA SER A 506 -15.56 -29.41 15.89
C SER A 506 -14.61 -29.19 17.06
N GLY A 507 -15.15 -28.95 18.26
CA GLY A 507 -14.35 -28.56 19.42
C GLY A 507 -13.54 -27.29 19.12
N HIS A 508 -12.21 -27.38 19.16
CA HIS A 508 -11.30 -26.27 18.84
C HIS A 508 -10.88 -26.23 17.36
N THR A 509 -11.13 -27.28 16.59
CA THR A 509 -10.67 -27.38 15.21
C THR A 509 -11.70 -26.87 14.22
N VAL A 510 -11.24 -26.31 13.11
CA VAL A 510 -12.07 -25.83 12.00
C VAL A 510 -11.65 -26.55 10.72
N GLU A 511 -12.62 -27.16 10.05
CA GLU A 511 -12.42 -27.82 8.77
C GLU A 511 -13.07 -26.99 7.65
N PRO A 512 -12.37 -26.72 6.54
CA PRO A 512 -12.97 -26.02 5.40
C PRO A 512 -14.18 -26.76 4.86
N CYS A 513 -15.25 -26.03 4.53
CA CYS A 513 -16.46 -26.61 3.93
C CYS A 513 -16.89 -25.82 2.69
N SER A 514 -17.89 -26.34 1.96
CA SER A 514 -18.51 -25.62 0.85
C SER A 514 -19.09 -24.29 1.32
N GLU A 515 -18.75 -23.20 0.61
CA GLU A 515 -19.26 -21.88 0.94
C GLU A 515 -20.77 -21.81 0.72
N ARG A 516 -21.49 -21.26 1.70
CA ARG A 516 -22.94 -21.05 1.62
C ARG A 516 -23.38 -19.83 2.43
N PRO A 517 -24.52 -19.21 2.09
CA PRO A 517 -25.09 -18.11 2.87
C PRO A 517 -25.29 -18.50 4.34
N CYS A 518 -25.08 -17.54 5.24
CA CYS A 518 -25.35 -17.70 6.66
C CYS A 518 -26.86 -17.55 6.92
N MET A 519 -27.52 -18.66 7.23
CA MET A 519 -28.97 -18.72 7.48
C MET A 519 -29.32 -18.83 8.97
N GLY A 520 -28.35 -19.20 9.81
CA GLY A 520 -28.56 -19.49 11.23
C GLY A 520 -28.37 -18.29 12.14
N LEU A 521 -28.50 -18.56 13.44
CA LEU A 521 -28.24 -17.61 14.50
C LEU A 521 -26.73 -17.39 14.67
N VAL A 522 -26.30 -16.12 14.73
CA VAL A 522 -24.89 -15.75 14.78
C VAL A 522 -24.50 -15.20 16.14
N SER A 523 -23.36 -15.59 16.66
CA SER A 523 -22.79 -15.06 17.91
C SER A 523 -21.27 -14.99 17.85
N MET A 524 -20.64 -14.49 18.92
CA MET A 524 -19.19 -14.55 19.06
C MET A 524 -18.76 -15.93 19.59
N PHE A 525 -17.59 -16.39 19.16
CA PHE A 525 -16.98 -17.57 19.78
C PHE A 525 -16.66 -17.31 21.25
N SER A 526 -16.92 -18.30 22.10
CA SER A 526 -16.58 -18.29 23.53
C SER A 526 -15.26 -19.02 23.83
N ARG A 527 -14.61 -19.58 22.80
CA ARG A 527 -13.39 -20.38 22.91
C ARG A 527 -12.39 -20.07 21.80
N SER A 528 -11.13 -20.42 22.04
CA SER A 528 -10.08 -20.36 21.03
C SER A 528 -10.33 -21.39 19.92
N LEU A 529 -9.85 -21.11 18.71
CA LEU A 529 -9.93 -22.07 17.58
C LEU A 529 -8.56 -22.25 16.94
N GLY A 530 -8.18 -23.48 16.62
CA GLY A 530 -6.90 -23.80 15.98
C GLY A 530 -6.49 -25.26 16.14
N GLY A 531 -5.17 -25.48 16.17
CA GLY A 531 -4.56 -26.81 16.13
C GLY A 531 -4.46 -27.39 14.72
N GLU A 532 -4.05 -28.65 14.65
CA GLU A 532 -3.88 -29.40 13.41
C GLU A 532 -5.17 -30.17 13.07
N ILE A 533 -5.56 -30.17 11.80
CA ILE A 533 -6.62 -31.05 11.32
C ILE A 533 -6.02 -32.45 11.27
N ALA A 534 -6.59 -33.40 12.02
CA ALA A 534 -6.20 -34.79 11.89
C ALA A 534 -6.41 -35.19 10.43
N ARG A 535 -5.35 -35.61 9.72
CA ARG A 535 -5.53 -36.29 8.42
C ARG A 535 -6.27 -37.58 8.69
N THR A 536 -7.61 -37.54 8.71
CA THR A 536 -8.40 -38.72 8.39
C THR A 536 -7.91 -39.19 7.04
N ALA A 537 -7.46 -40.44 7.01
CA ALA A 537 -6.90 -41.08 5.84
C ALA A 537 -7.77 -40.76 4.62
N ARG A 538 -7.13 -40.37 3.51
CA ARG A 538 -7.77 -40.41 2.20
C ARG A 538 -8.22 -41.87 1.97
N VAL A 539 -9.44 -42.20 2.38
CA VAL A 539 -10.16 -43.31 1.79
C VAL A 539 -10.55 -42.80 0.42
N GLY A 540 -9.80 -43.24 -0.59
CA GLY A 540 -10.13 -42.98 -1.97
C GLY A 540 -11.52 -43.53 -2.26
N PHE A 541 -12.49 -42.63 -2.43
CA PHE A 541 -13.65 -42.93 -3.25
C PHE A 541 -13.32 -42.45 -4.66
N ALA A 542 -12.59 -43.31 -5.38
CA ALA A 542 -12.81 -43.42 -6.81
C ALA A 542 -14.22 -43.99 -6.98
N GLY A 543 -15.15 -43.14 -7.39
CA GLY A 543 -16.51 -43.49 -7.77
C GLY A 543 -16.77 -42.90 -9.14
N THR A 544 -16.79 -43.79 -10.11
CA THR A 544 -17.04 -43.63 -11.54
C THR A 544 -18.47 -43.22 -11.87
N GLU A 545 -18.64 -42.78 -13.13
CA GLU A 545 -19.88 -42.66 -13.94
C GLU A 545 -20.79 -41.45 -13.60
N SER A 546 -21.26 -40.64 -14.55
CA SER A 546 -21.31 -40.69 -16.03
C SER A 546 -21.44 -39.28 -16.59
#